data_AF-A0A852Z646-F1
#
_entry.id   AF-A0A852Z646-F1
#
_cell.length_a   1.000
_cell.length_b   1.000
_cell.length_c   1.000
_cell.angle_alpha   90.00
_cell.angle_beta   90.00
_cell.angle_gamma   90.00
#
_symmetry.space_group_name_H-M   'P 1'
#
loop_
_entity.id
_entity.type
_entity.pdbx_description
1 polymer ?
#
loop_
_entity_poly.entity_id
_entity_poly.type
_entity_poly.pdbx_seq_one_letter_code
_entity_poly.pdbx_strand_id
1 'polypeptide(L)'
;MTWIDSIEVAAKTGSEDEAVTVDRLFLGMAGREFRMDEQHVFGNNDTAHVVFGPTGNTDSAKWNDPRRPRLAMTDLDVFPSYVRLEGDDGWLVESFVVTVESRFGERRKFANPNVEGEGLWLDELSGKYLYLKDVKGE
;
A
#
# COMPACT_ATOMS: atom_id res chain seq x y z
N MET A 1 17.88 12.30 11.65
CA MET A 1 16.79 12.30 10.67
C MET A 1 17.14 11.30 9.57
N THR A 2 16.39 10.21 9.50
CA THR A 2 16.51 9.16 8.49
C THR A 2 15.47 9.41 7.39
N TRP A 3 15.84 9.11 6.15
CA TRP A 3 14.99 9.31 4.97
C TRP A 3 14.50 7.97 4.46
N ILE A 4 13.26 7.92 4.00
CA ILE A 4 12.71 6.77 3.28
C ILE A 4 13.49 6.60 1.98
N ASP A 5 13.96 5.39 1.71
CA ASP A 5 14.65 5.04 0.47
C ASP A 5 13.78 4.16 -0.43
N SER A 6 13.11 3.17 0.16
CA SER A 6 12.16 2.28 -0.53
C SER A 6 10.89 2.04 0.29
N ILE A 7 9.83 1.70 -0.43
CA ILE A 7 8.55 1.25 0.12
C ILE A 7 8.14 0.01 -0.68
N GLU A 8 7.84 -1.08 0.01
CA GLU A 8 7.41 -2.34 -0.59
C GLU A 8 6.03 -2.71 -0.07
N VAL A 9 5.13 -3.08 -0.96
CA VAL A 9 3.76 -3.48 -0.67
C VAL A 9 3.61 -4.94 -1.03
N ALA A 10 3.05 -5.72 -0.12
CA ALA A 10 2.51 -7.04 -0.38
C ALA A 10 1.01 -7.01 -0.09
N ALA A 11 0.19 -7.26 -1.11
CA ALA A 11 -1.26 -7.15 -1.00
C ALA A 11 -1.92 -8.41 -1.56
N LYS A 12 -2.83 -9.01 -0.79
CA LYS A 12 -3.58 -10.19 -1.21
C LYS A 12 -5.02 -9.81 -1.49
N THR A 13 -5.48 -10.12 -2.70
CA THR A 13 -6.88 -9.97 -3.09
C THR A 13 -7.69 -11.19 -2.64
N GLY A 14 -8.95 -10.95 -2.26
CA GLY A 14 -9.88 -12.00 -1.91
C GLY A 14 -10.19 -12.97 -3.04
N SER A 15 -10.79 -14.09 -2.65
CA SER A 15 -11.16 -15.17 -3.57
C SER A 15 -12.63 -15.16 -4.01
N GLU A 16 -13.43 -14.21 -3.51
CA GLU A 16 -14.84 -14.04 -3.89
C GLU A 16 -14.99 -13.59 -5.36
N ASP A 17 -16.19 -13.80 -5.91
CA ASP A 17 -16.54 -13.25 -7.21
C ASP A 17 -16.47 -11.71 -7.14
N GLU A 18 -15.97 -11.08 -8.21
CA GLU A 18 -15.78 -9.62 -8.27
C GLU A 18 -14.78 -9.05 -7.25
N ALA A 19 -13.98 -9.90 -6.57
CA ALA A 19 -12.98 -9.47 -5.59
C ALA A 19 -11.87 -8.58 -6.17
N VAL A 20 -11.67 -8.62 -7.48
CA VAL A 20 -10.64 -7.88 -8.22
C VAL A 20 -11.14 -6.52 -8.64
N THR A 21 -10.24 -5.54 -8.70
CA THR A 21 -10.55 -4.22 -9.23
C THR A 21 -9.65 -3.86 -10.40
N VAL A 22 -10.19 -3.11 -11.36
CA VAL A 22 -9.40 -2.45 -12.42
C VAL A 22 -9.22 -0.95 -12.15
N ASP A 23 -9.77 -0.48 -11.04
CA ASP A 23 -9.70 0.91 -10.62
C ASP A 23 -8.33 1.26 -10.02
N ARG A 24 -8.16 2.55 -9.74
CA ARG A 24 -6.86 3.08 -9.30
C ARG A 24 -6.73 2.90 -7.81
N LEU A 25 -5.61 2.29 -7.41
CA LEU A 25 -5.25 2.17 -6.01
C LEU A 25 -4.06 3.08 -5.66
N PHE A 26 -4.14 3.70 -4.49
CA PHE A 26 -3.15 4.62 -3.96
C PHE A 26 -2.72 4.21 -2.56
N LEU A 27 -1.42 4.19 -2.32
CA LEU A 27 -0.84 4.08 -0.98
C LEU A 27 -0.59 5.49 -0.43
N GLY A 28 -1.29 5.88 0.63
CA GLY A 28 -0.98 7.06 1.42
C GLY A 28 0.04 6.75 2.52
N MET A 29 1.19 7.43 2.52
CA MET A 29 2.24 7.24 3.51
C MET A 29 3.15 8.47 3.63
N ALA A 30 3.58 8.80 4.85
CA ALA A 30 4.47 9.92 5.15
C ALA A 30 4.01 11.26 4.51
N GLY A 31 2.69 11.49 4.51
CA GLY A 31 2.09 12.74 4.02
C GLY A 31 1.90 12.82 2.50
N ARG A 32 2.06 11.71 1.76
CA ARG A 32 1.93 11.67 0.31
C ARG A 32 1.24 10.39 -0.18
N GLU A 33 0.57 10.47 -1.33
CA GLU A 33 0.06 9.28 -2.05
C GLU A 33 1.01 8.79 -3.16
N PHE A 34 1.05 7.46 -3.32
CA PHE A 34 1.77 6.73 -4.36
C PHE A 34 0.79 5.86 -5.14
N ARG A 35 0.75 6.03 -6.47
CA ARG A 35 -0.14 5.23 -7.31
C ARG A 35 0.43 3.82 -7.50
N MET A 36 -0.38 2.78 -7.25
CA MET A 36 -0.02 1.38 -7.50
C MET A 36 -0.51 0.99 -8.90
N ASP A 37 0.24 1.39 -9.93
CA ASP A 37 -0.11 1.14 -11.34
C ASP A 37 0.85 0.17 -12.03
N GLU A 38 1.20 -0.93 -11.35
CA GLU A 38 1.85 -2.06 -12.03
C GLU A 38 0.79 -2.85 -12.82
N GLN A 39 1.19 -3.40 -13.96
CA GLN A 39 0.32 -4.21 -14.80
C GLN A 39 0.15 -5.58 -14.14
N HIS A 40 -1.11 -5.96 -13.82
CA HIS A 40 -1.52 -7.26 -13.25
C HIS A 40 -1.51 -7.42 -11.72
N VAL A 41 -1.47 -6.31 -10.98
CA VAL A 41 -1.18 -6.32 -9.53
C VAL A 41 -2.23 -7.08 -8.71
N PHE A 42 -3.52 -6.99 -9.03
CA PHE A 42 -4.58 -7.53 -8.17
C PHE A 42 -5.43 -8.59 -8.87
N GLY A 43 -4.79 -9.66 -9.35
CA GLY A 43 -5.49 -10.86 -9.81
C GLY A 43 -6.27 -11.55 -8.68
N ASN A 44 -7.29 -12.34 -9.05
CA ASN A 44 -8.11 -13.07 -8.07
C ASN A 44 -7.24 -14.08 -7.31
N ASN A 45 -7.27 -14.03 -5.98
CA ASN A 45 -6.45 -14.85 -5.07
C ASN A 45 -4.93 -14.75 -5.35
N ASP A 46 -4.48 -13.65 -5.96
CA ASP A 46 -3.07 -13.38 -6.19
C ASP A 46 -2.49 -12.48 -5.09
N THR A 47 -1.18 -12.58 -4.88
CA THR A 47 -0.43 -11.66 -4.01
C THR A 47 0.38 -10.70 -4.87
N ALA A 48 -0.06 -9.46 -4.85
CA ALA A 48 0.61 -8.37 -5.49
C ALA A 48 1.87 -7.95 -4.75
N HIS A 49 2.92 -7.60 -5.49
CA HIS A 49 4.16 -7.07 -4.93
C HIS A 49 4.53 -5.75 -5.61
N VAL A 50 4.24 -4.61 -4.97
CA VAL A 50 4.55 -3.28 -5.54
C VAL A 50 5.73 -2.65 -4.81
N VAL A 51 6.69 -2.14 -5.55
CA VAL A 51 7.91 -1.51 -5.04
C VAL A 51 7.98 -0.05 -5.51
N PHE A 52 8.29 0.84 -4.57
CA PHE A 52 8.62 2.24 -4.82
C PHE A 52 10.06 2.51 -4.39
N GLY A 53 10.77 3.37 -5.14
CA GLY A 53 12.17 3.72 -4.86
C GLY A 53 13.12 3.30 -5.98
N PRO A 54 14.40 3.01 -5.68
CA PRO A 54 15.43 2.74 -6.68
C PRO A 54 15.10 1.61 -7.67
N THR A 55 14.38 0.59 -7.20
CA THR A 55 14.01 -0.62 -7.96
C THR A 55 12.50 -0.72 -8.16
N GLY A 56 11.80 0.43 -8.21
CA GLY A 56 10.35 0.43 -8.31
C GLY A 56 9.83 -0.20 -9.61
N ASN A 57 8.74 -0.97 -9.49
CA ASN A 57 8.13 -1.75 -10.58
C ASN A 57 6.77 -1.18 -11.07
N THR A 58 6.41 0.03 -10.65
CA THR A 58 5.20 0.72 -11.12
C THR A 58 5.42 1.41 -12.46
N ASP A 59 4.39 1.48 -13.32
CA ASP A 59 4.46 2.23 -14.58
C ASP A 59 4.79 3.71 -14.33
N SER A 60 4.35 4.25 -13.18
CA SER A 60 4.65 5.61 -12.73
C SER A 60 5.88 5.75 -11.83
N ALA A 61 6.83 4.80 -11.82
CA ALA A 61 7.96 4.78 -10.88
C ALA A 61 8.75 6.10 -10.78
N LYS A 62 8.95 6.80 -11.90
CA LYS A 62 9.63 8.12 -11.92
C LYS A 62 8.93 9.16 -11.04
N TRP A 63 7.60 9.14 -11.03
CA TRP A 63 6.77 10.07 -10.27
C TRP A 63 6.57 9.57 -8.85
N ASN A 64 6.43 8.26 -8.65
CA ASN A 64 6.19 7.62 -7.34
C ASN A 64 7.46 7.31 -6.53
N ASP A 65 8.60 7.92 -6.85
CA ASP A 65 9.82 7.73 -6.06
C ASP A 65 9.70 8.47 -4.71
N PRO A 66 9.79 7.79 -3.54
CA PRO A 66 9.70 8.40 -2.21
C PRO A 66 10.91 9.30 -1.87
N ARG A 67 11.92 9.32 -2.74
CA ARG A 67 13.07 10.23 -2.66
C ARG A 67 12.81 11.56 -3.37
N ARG A 68 11.62 11.75 -3.99
CA ARG A 68 11.23 12.92 -4.78
C ARG A 68 9.79 13.40 -4.49
N PRO A 69 9.57 14.34 -3.55
CA PRO A 69 10.56 14.88 -2.62
C PRO A 69 10.98 13.81 -1.60
N ARG A 70 12.08 14.04 -0.88
CA ARG A 70 12.49 13.12 0.19
C ARG A 70 11.49 13.17 1.35
N LEU A 71 11.02 12.00 1.74
CA LEU A 71 10.14 11.80 2.90
C LEU A 71 10.93 11.29 4.11
N ALA A 72 10.61 11.77 5.31
CA ALA A 72 11.31 11.37 6.52
C ALA A 72 10.70 10.11 7.14
N MET A 73 11.51 9.26 7.77
CA MET A 73 10.99 8.14 8.56
C MET A 73 10.10 8.61 9.72
N THR A 74 10.37 9.80 10.26
CA THR A 74 9.55 10.40 11.34
C THR A 74 8.17 10.84 10.86
N ASP A 75 7.97 11.07 9.56
CA ASP A 75 6.67 11.46 9.01
C ASP A 75 5.68 10.29 9.05
N LEU A 76 6.17 9.04 9.18
CA LEU A 76 5.36 7.84 9.35
C LEU A 76 4.59 7.83 10.69
N ASP A 77 5.06 8.57 11.70
CA ASP A 77 4.39 8.72 12.99
C ASP A 77 3.41 9.90 13.03
N VAL A 78 3.51 10.80 12.05
CA VAL A 78 2.75 12.06 12.01
C VAL A 78 1.53 11.94 11.11
N PHE A 79 1.71 11.35 9.93
CA PHE A 79 0.66 11.23 8.93
C PHE A 79 0.04 9.83 8.95
N PRO A 80 -1.28 9.73 8.69
CA PRO A 80 -1.93 8.43 8.57
C PRO A 80 -1.33 7.64 7.39
N SER A 81 -1.16 6.34 7.60
CA SER A 81 -0.86 5.39 6.53
C SER A 81 -2.15 4.68 6.12
N TYR A 82 -2.40 4.55 4.82
CA TYR A 82 -3.62 3.92 4.30
C TYR A 82 -3.45 3.45 2.86
N VAL A 83 -4.29 2.52 2.42
CA VAL A 83 -4.58 2.32 0.99
C VAL A 83 -5.95 2.90 0.67
N ARG A 84 -6.06 3.53 -0.50
CA ARG A 84 -7.28 4.16 -1.01
C ARG A 84 -7.60 3.62 -2.40
N LEU A 85 -8.88 3.28 -2.59
CA LEU A 85 -9.48 3.00 -3.88
C LEU A 85 -10.04 4.29 -4.50
N GLU A 86 -9.80 4.48 -5.79
CA GLU A 86 -10.36 5.56 -6.61
C GLU A 86 -11.04 4.98 -7.85
N GLY A 87 -12.37 4.95 -7.77
CA GLY A 87 -13.27 4.41 -8.79
C GLY A 87 -14.48 3.76 -8.13
N ASP A 88 -15.25 2.99 -8.88
CA ASP A 88 -16.56 2.46 -8.49
C ASP A 88 -16.54 0.93 -8.33
N ASP A 89 -15.56 0.24 -8.92
CA ASP A 89 -15.38 -1.20 -8.82
C ASP A 89 -14.83 -1.58 -7.44
N GLY A 90 -15.52 -2.48 -6.75
CA GLY A 90 -15.09 -2.97 -5.45
C GLY A 90 -13.77 -3.73 -5.50
N TRP A 91 -13.04 -3.71 -4.38
CA TRP A 91 -11.85 -4.54 -4.20
C TRP A 91 -11.91 -5.24 -2.84
N LEU A 92 -11.86 -6.57 -2.83
CA LEU A 92 -11.81 -7.36 -1.60
C LEU A 92 -10.36 -7.54 -1.17
N VAL A 93 -9.99 -6.95 -0.04
CA VAL A 93 -8.64 -6.99 0.52
C VAL A 93 -8.56 -8.05 1.61
N GLU A 94 -7.81 -9.13 1.38
CA GLU A 94 -7.54 -10.14 2.41
C GLU A 94 -6.32 -9.78 3.28
N SER A 95 -5.30 -9.15 2.69
CA SER A 95 -4.17 -8.63 3.46
C SER A 95 -3.50 -7.46 2.74
N PHE A 96 -2.98 -6.52 3.51
CA PHE A 96 -2.21 -5.41 2.97
C PHE A 96 -1.07 -5.07 3.93
N VAL A 97 0.15 -5.33 3.48
CA VAL A 97 1.37 -5.15 4.25
C VAL A 97 2.29 -4.22 3.52
N VAL A 98 2.79 -3.20 4.21
CA VAL A 98 3.76 -2.26 3.68
C VAL A 98 5.03 -2.34 4.51
N THR A 99 6.18 -2.52 3.87
CA THR A 99 7.49 -2.36 4.47
C THR A 99 8.09 -1.04 3.99
N VAL A 100 8.59 -0.23 4.92
CA VAL A 100 9.32 1.00 4.63
C VAL A 100 10.75 0.84 5.10
N GLU A 101 11.71 1.12 4.23
CA GLU A 101 13.12 1.05 4.57
C GLU A 101 13.82 2.39 4.34
N SER A 102 14.68 2.73 5.30
CA SER A 102 15.61 3.84 5.15
C SER A 102 16.92 3.36 4.52
N ARG A 103 17.66 4.29 3.91
CA ARG A 103 19.01 4.03 3.38
C ARG A 103 20.01 3.53 4.44
N PHE A 104 19.72 3.73 5.72
CA PHE A 104 20.60 3.37 6.84
C PHE A 104 20.14 2.11 7.60
N GLY A 105 19.19 1.35 7.05
CA GLY A 105 18.77 0.05 7.59
C GLY A 105 17.64 0.10 8.63
N GLU A 106 17.14 1.28 8.99
CA GLU A 106 15.87 1.38 9.72
C GLU A 106 14.73 0.82 8.84
N ARG A 107 13.96 -0.13 9.38
CA ARG A 107 12.85 -0.80 8.70
C ARG A 107 11.60 -0.73 9.58
N ARG A 108 10.46 -0.38 8.98
CA ARG A 108 9.14 -0.37 9.65
C ARG A 108 8.13 -1.13 8.81
N LYS A 109 7.14 -1.74 9.46
CA LYS A 109 6.12 -2.56 8.80
C LYS A 109 4.75 -2.03 9.18
N PHE A 110 3.86 -1.88 8.21
CA PHE A 110 2.51 -1.38 8.39
C PHE A 110 1.50 -2.39 7.88
N ALA A 111 0.44 -2.62 8.65
CA ALA A 111 -0.69 -3.46 8.25
C ALA A 111 -1.94 -3.00 9.00
N ASN A 112 -3.12 -3.46 8.57
CA ASN A 112 -4.32 -3.32 9.38
C ASN A 112 -4.51 -4.62 10.20
N PRO A 113 -4.42 -4.56 11.55
CA PRO A 113 -4.51 -5.75 12.39
C PRO A 113 -5.92 -6.34 12.47
N ASN A 114 -6.94 -5.63 11.97
CA ASN A 114 -8.34 -6.05 12.02
C ASN A 114 -8.82 -6.63 10.68
N VAL A 115 -7.98 -6.65 9.64
CA VAL A 115 -8.29 -7.38 8.42
C VAL A 115 -7.93 -8.83 8.68
N GLU A 116 -8.95 -9.63 8.97
CA GLU A 116 -8.88 -11.06 9.27
C GLU A 116 -10.00 -11.80 8.51
N GLY A 117 -9.92 -13.13 8.46
CA GLY A 117 -11.03 -13.96 7.95
C GLY A 117 -11.29 -13.77 6.45
N GLU A 118 -12.50 -13.32 6.11
CA GLU A 118 -13.02 -13.17 4.75
C GLU A 118 -12.47 -11.93 4.01
N GLY A 119 -11.71 -11.07 4.70
CA GLY A 119 -11.16 -9.83 4.14
C GLY A 119 -12.07 -8.63 4.36
N LEU A 120 -11.74 -7.52 3.70
CA LEU A 120 -12.48 -6.28 3.75
C LEU A 120 -12.72 -5.74 2.34
N TRP A 121 -13.99 -5.55 1.98
CA TRP A 121 -14.36 -4.82 0.78
C TRP A 121 -14.00 -3.34 0.92
N LEU A 122 -13.35 -2.81 -0.11
CA LEU A 122 -13.23 -1.37 -0.35
C LEU A 122 -14.10 -1.05 -1.56
N ASP A 123 -15.19 -0.35 -1.34
CA ASP A 123 -16.14 0.06 -2.38
C ASP A 123 -16.96 1.30 -1.92
N GLU A 124 -18.01 1.64 -2.67
CA GLU A 124 -18.90 2.76 -2.33
C GLU A 124 -19.75 2.53 -1.06
N LEU A 125 -20.02 1.28 -0.71
CA LEU A 125 -20.92 0.88 0.38
C LEU A 125 -20.19 0.65 1.70
N SER A 126 -18.94 0.21 1.63
CA SER A 126 -18.09 -0.18 2.75
C SER A 126 -16.96 0.83 3.03
N GLY A 127 -16.77 1.80 2.13
CA GLY A 127 -15.77 2.84 2.23
C GLY A 127 -14.52 2.52 1.42
N LYS A 128 -13.89 3.55 0.86
CA LYS A 128 -12.79 3.41 -0.10
C LYS A 128 -11.38 3.48 0.52
N TYR A 129 -11.26 3.36 1.85
CA TYR A 129 -10.00 3.51 2.59
C TYR A 129 -9.78 2.37 3.58
N LEU A 130 -8.57 1.79 3.55
CA LEU A 130 -8.06 0.91 4.60
C LEU A 130 -6.86 1.56 5.29
N TYR A 131 -7.06 2.02 6.53
CA TYR A 131 -5.99 2.59 7.34
C TYR A 131 -5.06 1.50 7.88
N LEU A 132 -3.77 1.81 7.96
CA LEU A 132 -2.70 0.91 8.39
C LEU A 132 -2.06 1.43 9.68
N LYS A 133 -1.56 0.52 10.51
CA LYS A 133 -0.82 0.81 11.73
C LYS A 133 0.58 0.23 11.63
N ASP A 134 1.54 0.89 12.29
CA ASP A 134 2.86 0.29 12.49
C ASP A 134 2.70 -0.97 13.34
N VAL A 135 3.02 -2.11 12.73
CA VAL A 135 3.05 -3.42 13.36
C VAL A 135 4.50 -3.73 13.65
N LYS A 136 4.92 -3.46 14.88
CA LYS A 136 6.24 -3.90 15.35
C LYS A 136 6.29 -5.42 15.16
N GLY A 137 7.31 -5.90 14.44
CA GLY A 137 7.54 -7.33 14.32
C GLY A 137 7.63 -7.94 15.72
N GLU A 138 6.80 -8.94 15.99
CA GLU A 138 6.99 -9.81 17.15
C GLU A 138 8.37 -10.50 17.10
#